data_AF-A0A967N961-F1
#
_entry.id   AF-A0A967N961-F1
#
_cell.length_a   1.000
_cell.length_b   1.000
_cell.length_c   1.000
_cell.angle_alpha   90.00
_cell.angle_beta   90.00
_cell.angle_gamma   90.00
#
_symmetry.space_group_name_H-M   'P 1'
#
loop_
_entity.id
_entity.type
_entity.pdbx_description
1 polymer ?
#
loop_
_entity_poly.entity_id
_entity_poly.type
_entity_poly.pdbx_seq_one_letter_code
_entity_poly.pdbx_strand_id
1 'polypeptide(L)' 'RSLMDYGVALGRRFRSLKLWFVLRYFGRQGIMARLRHHLELAQELARRVEGEPGWEVVAPVELALVTFRF' A
#
# COMPACT_ATOMS: atom_id res chain seq x y z
N ARG A 1 9.29 23.59 -22.59
CA ARG A 1 10.23 22.59 -22.03
C ARG A 1 9.51 21.25 -21.98
N SER A 2 10.13 20.17 -22.44
CA SER A 2 9.48 18.87 -22.58
C SER A 2 9.54 18.09 -21.27
N LEU A 3 8.52 17.27 -21.00
CA LEU A 3 8.53 16.38 -19.82
C LEU A 3 9.59 15.27 -19.90
N MET A 4 10.16 15.05 -21.09
CA MET A 4 11.25 14.11 -21.33
C MET A 4 12.59 14.64 -20.79
N ASP A 5 12.73 15.97 -20.68
CA ASP A 5 13.96 16.62 -20.21
C ASP A 5 14.21 16.40 -18.71
N TYR A 6 13.25 15.79 -18.00
CA TYR A 6 13.24 15.59 -16.54
C TYR A 6 13.30 14.11 -16.13
N GLY A 7 13.44 13.20 -17.08
CA GLY A 7 13.47 11.77 -16.80
C GLY A 7 14.44 11.03 -17.71
N VAL A 8 14.89 9.87 -17.26
CA VAL A 8 15.84 9.04 -18.03
C VAL A 8 15.22 8.52 -19.34
N ALA A 9 13.92 8.29 -19.36
CA ALA A 9 13.23 7.69 -20.51
C ALA A 9 12.82 8.75 -21.54
N LEU A 10 13.23 8.54 -22.80
CA LEU A 10 12.82 9.33 -23.96
C LEU A 10 11.38 9.08 -24.42
N GLY A 11 10.72 8.06 -23.89
CA GLY A 11 9.31 7.78 -24.13
C GLY A 11 8.68 7.15 -22.89
N ARG A 12 7.41 7.47 -22.60
CA ARG A 12 6.70 6.88 -21.45
C ARG A 12 5.22 6.68 -21.73
N ARG A 13 4.68 5.58 -21.18
CA ARG A 13 3.24 5.32 -21.16
C ARG A 13 2.52 6.40 -20.34
N PHE A 14 1.29 6.74 -20.72
CA PHE A 14 0.47 7.75 -20.03
C PHE A 14 -0.16 7.22 -18.73
N ARG A 15 0.69 6.78 -17.77
CA ARG A 15 0.24 6.23 -16.48
C ARG A 15 -0.49 7.24 -15.61
N SER A 16 -0.27 8.54 -15.80
CA SER A 16 -0.98 9.58 -15.07
C SER A 16 -2.47 9.59 -15.37
N LEU A 17 -2.94 9.15 -16.54
CA LEU A 17 -4.36 8.99 -16.81
C LEU A 17 -5.00 7.92 -15.91
N LYS A 18 -4.32 6.78 -15.71
CA LYS A 18 -4.79 5.73 -14.79
C LYS A 18 -4.86 6.25 -13.36
N LEU A 19 -3.81 6.93 -12.90
CA LEU A 19 -3.79 7.55 -11.58
C LEU A 19 -4.91 8.60 -11.44
N TRP A 20 -5.14 9.42 -12.46
CA TRP A 20 -6.21 10.41 -12.46
C TRP A 20 -7.59 9.78 -12.25
N PHE A 21 -7.89 8.65 -12.93
CA PHE A 21 -9.14 7.92 -12.70
C PHE A 21 -9.27 7.41 -11.26
N VAL A 22 -8.21 6.86 -10.68
CA VAL A 22 -8.21 6.41 -9.26
C VAL A 22 -8.51 7.59 -8.33
N LEU A 23 -7.82 8.71 -8.51
CA LEU A 23 -8.04 9.93 -7.71
C LEU A 23 -9.45 10.49 -7.89
N ARG A 24 -9.97 10.51 -9.13
CA ARG A 24 -11.30 11.04 -9.45
C ARG A 24 -12.44 10.17 -8.93
N TYR A 25 -12.25 8.85 -8.93
CA TYR A 25 -13.24 7.88 -8.49
C TYR A 25 -13.30 7.78 -6.96
N PHE A 26 -12.15 7.57 -6.30
CA PHE A 26 -12.12 7.39 -4.84
C PHE A 26 -12.08 8.71 -4.07
N GLY A 27 -11.52 9.76 -4.65
CA GLY A 27 -11.22 11.01 -3.95
C GLY A 27 -10.21 10.82 -2.82
N ARG A 28 -9.87 11.93 -2.15
CA ARG A 28 -8.93 11.91 -1.01
C ARG A 28 -9.43 11.02 0.12
N GLN A 29 -10.70 11.19 0.52
CA GLN A 29 -11.27 10.47 1.66
C GLN A 29 -11.41 8.97 1.40
N GLY A 30 -11.82 8.56 0.18
CA GLY A 30 -11.93 7.15 -0.16
C GLY A 30 -10.56 6.45 -0.19
N ILE A 31 -9.51 7.13 -0.65
CA ILE A 31 -8.14 6.61 -0.59
C ILE A 31 -7.68 6.48 0.86
N MET A 32 -7.88 7.51 1.69
CA MET A 32 -7.51 7.47 3.10
C MET A 32 -8.24 6.35 3.86
N ALA A 33 -9.54 6.19 3.63
CA ALA A 33 -10.34 5.13 4.24
C ALA A 33 -9.81 3.74 3.87
N ARG A 34 -9.48 3.53 2.59
CA ARG A 34 -8.94 2.25 2.12
C ARG A 34 -7.56 1.95 2.72
N LEU A 35 -6.69 2.96 2.83
CA LEU A 35 -5.40 2.80 3.47
C LEU A 35 -5.54 2.41 4.95
N ARG A 36 -6.40 3.13 5.70
CA ARG A 36 -6.67 2.80 7.11
C ARG A 36 -7.24 1.39 7.27
N HIS A 37 -8.18 1.01 6.42
CA HIS A 37 -8.74 -0.34 6.43
C HIS A 37 -7.67 -1.42 6.23
N HIS A 38 -6.73 -1.23 5.29
CA HIS A 38 -5.63 -2.18 5.12
C HIS A 38 -4.68 -2.23 6.32
N LEU A 39 -4.45 -1.12 7.02
CA LEU A 39 -3.68 -1.10 8.27
C LEU A 39 -4.41 -1.89 9.37
N GLU A 40 -5.72 -1.69 9.51
CA GLU A 40 -6.55 -2.44 10.46
C GLU A 40 -6.49 -3.95 10.19
N LEU A 41 -6.57 -4.36 8.92
CA LEU A 41 -6.44 -5.76 8.51
C LEU A 41 -5.06 -6.34 8.85
N ALA A 42 -3.98 -5.59 8.61
CA ALA A 42 -2.64 -6.04 8.95
C ALA A 42 -2.45 -6.20 10.46
N GLN A 43 -2.95 -5.25 11.25
CA GLN A 43 -2.92 -5.33 12.71
C GLN A 43 -3.76 -6.51 13.25
N GLU A 44 -4.90 -6.77 12.65
CA GLU A 44 -5.73 -7.93 12.99
C GLU A 44 -5.02 -9.25 12.67
N LEU A 45 -4.38 -9.35 11.51
CA LEU A 45 -3.60 -10.53 11.16
C LEU A 45 -2.44 -10.75 12.15
N ALA A 46 -1.71 -9.68 12.51
CA ALA A 46 -0.61 -9.76 13.46
C ALA A 46 -1.06 -10.31 14.82
N ARG A 47 -2.16 -9.79 15.38
CA ARG A 47 -2.73 -10.29 16.64
C ARG A 47 -3.11 -11.77 16.58
N ARG A 48 -3.63 -12.23 15.44
CA ARG A 48 -3.97 -13.65 15.26
C ARG A 48 -2.73 -14.52 15.23
N VAL A 49 -1.68 -14.08 14.54
CA VAL A 49 -0.40 -14.79 14.48
C VAL A 49 0.23 -14.88 15.87
N GLU A 50 0.30 -13.76 16.62
CA GLU A 50 0.86 -13.74 17.98
C GLU A 50 0.04 -14.56 18.99
N GLY A 51 -1.25 -14.77 18.74
CA GLY A 51 -2.12 -15.60 19.56
C GLY A 51 -2.02 -17.10 19.30
N GLU A 52 -1.36 -17.52 18.21
CA GLU A 52 -1.29 -18.93 17.81
C GLU A 52 0.04 -19.57 18.28
N PRO A 53 0.00 -20.71 19.00
CA PRO A 53 1.20 -21.38 19.47
C PRO A 53 2.15 -21.78 18.34
N GLY A 54 3.44 -21.50 18.53
CA GLY A 54 4.49 -21.79 17.55
C GLY A 54 4.65 -20.73 16.46
N TRP A 55 3.76 -19.74 16.37
CA TRP A 55 3.90 -18.65 15.42
C TRP A 55 4.44 -17.39 16.09
N GLU A 56 5.23 -16.61 15.35
CA GLU A 56 5.71 -15.31 15.81
C GLU A 56 5.74 -14.28 14.67
N VAL A 57 5.38 -13.05 14.99
CA VAL A 57 5.59 -11.89 14.13
C VAL A 57 7.05 -11.45 14.26
N VAL A 58 7.78 -11.40 13.14
CA VAL A 58 9.24 -11.20 13.14
C VAL A 58 9.67 -9.75 12.89
N ALA A 59 8.72 -8.86 12.61
CA ALA A 59 8.98 -7.45 12.34
C ALA A 59 7.81 -6.56 12.76
N PRO A 60 8.04 -5.29 13.13
CA PRO A 60 6.98 -4.35 13.44
C PRO A 60 5.97 -4.17 12.29
N VAL A 61 4.68 -4.15 12.62
CA VAL A 61 3.59 -3.98 11.65
C VAL A 61 3.21 -2.50 11.54
N GLU A 62 4.02 -1.74 10.82
CA GLU A 62 3.81 -0.28 10.65
C GLU A 62 2.89 0.07 9.48
N LEU A 63 2.83 -0.81 8.48
CA LEU A 63 2.05 -0.65 7.26
C LEU A 63 1.20 -1.90 7.01
N ALA A 64 0.60 -1.99 5.82
CA ALA A 64 -0.22 -3.13 5.42
C ALA A 64 0.63 -4.36 5.00
N LEU A 65 1.63 -4.71 5.80
CA LEU A 65 2.51 -5.87 5.61
C LEU A 65 2.77 -6.53 6.96
N VAL A 66 2.60 -7.85 7.02
CA VAL A 66 2.89 -8.67 8.20
C VAL A 66 3.90 -9.73 7.79
N THR A 67 4.99 -9.84 8.53
CA THR A 67 6.02 -10.87 8.33
C THR A 67 6.05 -11.75 9.57
N PHE A 68 5.97 -13.07 9.38
CA PHE A 68 5.88 -14.02 10.47
C PHE A 68 6.56 -15.35 10.10
N ARG A 69 6.82 -16.19 11.10
CA ARG A 69 7.37 -17.54 10.96
C ARG A 69 6.72 -18.52 11.94
N PHE A 70 6.94 -19.81 11.69
CA PHE A 70 6.64 -20.92 12.59
C PHE A 70 7.93 -21.40 13.27
#